data_AF-W4L7R3-F1
#
_entry.id   AF-W4L7R3-F1
#
_cell.length_a   1.000
_cell.length_b   1.000
_cell.length_c   1.000
_cell.angle_alpha   90.00
_cell.angle_beta   90.00
_cell.angle_gamma   90.00
#
_symmetry.space_group_name_H-M   'P 1'
#
loop_
_entity.id
_entity.type
_entity.pdbx_description
1 polymer ?
#
loop_
_entity_poly.entity_id
_entity_poly.type
_entity_poly.pdbx_seq_one_letter_code
_entity_poly.pdbx_strand_id
1 'polypeptide(L)'
;MAIMTYTLAEFVEDLRTITAEEDDENMILLRVSPLAERLALSKEWLKPEHYECDEEQGFTAHLLHEEADHTLAVFAISWLPGRGAPPHNHGTWAVVSGVDGYEKMSFISV
;
A
#
# COMPACT_ATOMS: atom_id res chain seq x y z
N MET A 1 -5.26 24.91 9.49
CA MET A 1 -6.04 24.16 8.49
C MET A 1 -6.45 22.86 9.13
N ALA A 2 -7.74 22.58 9.25
CA ALA A 2 -8.18 21.24 9.66
C ALA A 2 -7.79 20.29 8.54
N ILE A 3 -6.85 19.40 8.81
CA ILE A 3 -6.50 18.32 7.89
C ILE A 3 -7.76 17.45 7.85
N MET A 4 -8.44 17.38 6.71
CA MET A 4 -9.55 16.44 6.59
C MET A 4 -8.96 15.04 6.73
N THR A 5 -9.30 14.37 7.84
CA THR A 5 -8.91 13.00 8.12
C THR A 5 -9.38 12.11 6.98
N TYR A 6 -8.49 11.26 6.46
CA TYR A 6 -8.82 10.24 5.48
C TYR A 6 -8.39 8.90 6.06
N THR A 7 -9.37 8.11 6.43
CA THR A 7 -9.20 6.89 7.20
C THR A 7 -8.96 5.69 6.29
N LEU A 8 -8.41 4.62 6.85
CA LEU A 8 -8.28 3.34 6.14
C LEU A 8 -9.65 2.81 5.66
N ALA A 9 -10.70 3.00 6.45
CA ALA A 9 -12.05 2.55 6.09
C ALA A 9 -12.61 3.30 4.87
N GLU A 10 -12.41 4.62 4.81
CA GLU A 10 -12.78 5.43 3.64
C GLU A 10 -11.97 5.04 2.41
N PHE A 11 -10.67 4.78 2.57
CA PHE A 11 -9.83 4.31 1.47
C PHE A 11 -10.28 2.96 0.91
N VAL A 12 -10.62 2.01 1.78
CA VAL A 12 -11.17 0.71 1.36
C VAL A 12 -12.49 0.86 0.61
N GLU A 13 -13.38 1.76 1.05
CA GLU A 13 -14.65 2.00 0.37
C GLU A 13 -14.46 2.66 -1.01
N ASP A 14 -13.51 3.59 -1.12
CA ASP A 14 -13.15 4.17 -2.41
C ASP A 14 -12.55 3.12 -3.36
N LEU A 15 -11.68 2.22 -2.84
CA LEU A 15 -11.13 1.10 -3.62
C LEU A 15 -12.23 0.18 -4.15
N ARG A 16 -13.21 -0.18 -3.30
CA ARG A 16 -14.39 -0.97 -3.72
C ARG A 16 -15.19 -0.28 -4.80
N THR A 17 -15.44 1.02 -4.64
CA THR A 17 -16.18 1.81 -5.62
C THR A 17 -15.45 1.83 -6.96
N ILE A 18 -14.15 2.10 -6.96
CA ILE A 18 -13.33 2.16 -8.18
C ILE A 18 -13.32 0.79 -8.88
N THR A 19 -13.06 -0.28 -8.14
CA THR A 19 -12.94 -1.64 -8.70
C THR A 19 -14.28 -2.25 -9.11
N ALA A 20 -15.41 -1.74 -8.62
CA ALA A 20 -16.74 -2.10 -9.11
C ALA A 20 -17.11 -1.38 -10.43
N GLU A 21 -16.49 -0.24 -10.71
CA GLU A 21 -16.79 0.60 -11.88
C GLU A 21 -15.82 0.40 -13.05
N GLU A 22 -14.63 -0.14 -12.79
CA GLU A 22 -13.53 -0.16 -13.74
C GLU A 22 -12.79 -1.50 -13.71
N ASP A 23 -12.56 -2.07 -14.90
CA ASP A 23 -11.79 -3.30 -15.11
C ASP A 23 -10.40 -3.02 -15.73
N ASP A 24 -10.18 -1.84 -16.32
CA ASP A 24 -8.87 -1.45 -16.85
C ASP A 24 -7.92 -1.07 -15.72
N GLU A 25 -6.90 -1.91 -15.50
CA GLU A 25 -5.88 -1.72 -14.47
C GLU A 25 -5.21 -0.34 -14.55
N ASN A 26 -5.00 0.23 -15.74
CA ASN A 26 -4.38 1.55 -15.86
C ASN A 26 -5.31 2.66 -15.32
N MET A 27 -6.61 2.51 -15.53
CA MET A 27 -7.61 3.43 -15.02
C MET A 27 -7.79 3.28 -13.51
N ILE A 28 -7.71 2.05 -12.99
CA ILE A 28 -7.66 1.79 -11.55
C ILE A 28 -6.44 2.48 -10.94
N LEU A 29 -5.23 2.25 -11.48
CA LEU A 29 -4.00 2.86 -10.99
C LEU A 29 -4.08 4.39 -10.98
N LEU A 30 -4.63 4.99 -12.05
CA LEU A 30 -4.81 6.44 -12.15
C LEU A 30 -5.74 6.99 -11.05
N ARG A 31 -6.83 6.29 -10.75
CA ARG A 31 -7.83 6.70 -9.76
C ARG A 31 -7.37 6.44 -8.32
N VAL A 32 -6.67 5.34 -8.07
CA VAL A 32 -6.25 4.90 -6.73
C VAL A 32 -5.01 5.66 -6.25
N SER A 33 -4.05 6.00 -7.13
CA SER A 33 -2.80 6.68 -6.76
C SER A 33 -2.97 7.92 -5.87
N PRO A 34 -3.81 8.92 -6.21
CA PRO A 34 -3.98 10.10 -5.36
C PRO A 34 -4.65 9.79 -4.01
N LEU A 35 -5.44 8.73 -3.93
CA LEU A 35 -6.09 8.30 -2.68
C LEU A 35 -5.09 7.61 -1.75
N ALA A 36 -4.21 6.78 -2.30
CA ALA A 36 -3.13 6.15 -1.54
C ALA A 36 -2.17 7.19 -0.95
N GLU A 37 -1.81 8.22 -1.71
CA GLU A 37 -1.02 9.35 -1.21
C GLU A 37 -1.75 10.09 -0.08
N ARG A 38 -3.05 10.35 -0.25
CA ARG A 38 -3.87 10.99 0.78
C ARG A 38 -3.92 10.16 2.07
N LEU A 39 -4.01 8.85 1.98
CA LEU A 39 -3.97 7.95 3.15
C LEU A 39 -2.59 7.94 3.80
N ALA A 40 -1.51 7.90 3.01
CA ALA A 40 -0.15 7.96 3.53
C ALA A 40 0.11 9.25 4.33
N LEU A 41 -0.47 10.37 3.90
CA LEU A 41 -0.34 11.67 4.56
C LEU A 41 -1.23 11.82 5.81
N SER A 42 -2.34 11.10 5.92
CA SER A 42 -3.27 11.23 7.05
C SER A 42 -2.73 10.60 8.34
N LYS A 43 -1.93 9.52 8.21
CA LYS A 43 -1.24 8.78 9.28
C LYS A 43 -2.11 8.23 10.42
N GLU A 44 -3.42 8.46 10.46
CA GLU A 44 -4.30 7.96 11.55
C GLU A 44 -4.38 6.44 11.61
N TRP A 45 -4.18 5.76 10.48
CA TRP A 45 -4.15 4.30 10.40
C TRP A 45 -2.83 3.71 10.94
N LEU A 46 -1.78 4.52 11.05
CA LEU A 46 -0.42 4.06 11.33
C LEU A 46 -0.22 3.85 12.83
N LYS A 47 0.13 2.62 13.20
CA LYS A 47 0.37 2.21 14.58
C LYS A 47 1.85 1.86 14.79
N PRO A 48 2.36 1.90 16.03
CA PRO A 48 3.74 1.50 16.33
C PRO A 48 4.08 0.07 15.85
N GLU A 49 3.13 -0.86 15.95
CA GLU A 49 3.32 -2.25 15.49
C GLU A 49 3.65 -2.35 13.99
N HIS A 50 3.17 -1.41 13.17
CA HIS A 50 3.46 -1.39 11.73
C HIS A 50 4.92 -1.04 11.40
N TYR A 51 5.72 -0.61 12.38
CA TYR A 51 7.16 -0.42 12.21
C TYR A 51 7.99 -1.63 12.65
N GLU A 52 7.37 -2.64 13.27
CA GLU A 52 8.05 -3.87 13.64
C GLU A 52 8.40 -4.68 12.39
N CYS A 53 9.61 -5.22 12.35
CA CYS A 53 10.15 -6.01 11.24
C CYS A 53 10.65 -7.36 11.77
N ASP A 54 10.48 -8.41 10.98
CA ASP A 54 11.22 -9.65 11.16
C ASP A 54 12.70 -9.44 10.79
N GLU A 55 13.62 -9.76 11.71
CA GLU A 55 15.06 -9.51 11.52
C GLU A 55 15.71 -10.42 10.47
N GLU A 56 15.22 -11.65 10.31
CA GLU A 56 15.75 -12.64 9.37
C GLU A 56 15.32 -12.30 7.95
N GLN A 57 14.02 -12.00 7.77
CA GLN A 57 13.44 -11.60 6.48
C GLN A 57 13.86 -10.18 6.08
N GLY A 58 14.08 -9.28 7.04
CA GLY A 58 14.51 -7.91 6.80
C GLY A 58 13.38 -6.92 6.49
N PHE A 59 12.13 -7.39 6.45
CA PHE A 59 10.92 -6.58 6.28
C PHE A 59 9.71 -7.33 6.82
N THR A 60 8.63 -6.61 7.13
CA THR A 60 7.33 -7.19 7.47
C THR A 60 6.24 -6.51 6.65
N ALA A 61 5.28 -7.30 6.16
CA ALA A 61 4.04 -6.81 5.57
C ALA A 61 2.88 -7.05 6.56
N HIS A 62 2.39 -5.97 7.17
CA HIS A 62 1.25 -6.01 8.07
C HIS A 62 -0.04 -5.87 7.26
N LEU A 63 -0.92 -6.88 7.33
CA LEU A 63 -2.21 -6.84 6.66
C LEU A 63 -3.14 -5.85 7.37
N LEU A 64 -3.55 -4.79 6.67
CA LEU A 64 -4.46 -3.79 7.20
C LEU A 64 -5.92 -4.11 6.85
N HIS A 65 -6.13 -4.62 5.63
CA HIS A 65 -7.44 -4.99 5.11
C HIS A 65 -7.30 -6.05 4.02
N GLU A 66 -8.27 -6.96 3.94
CA GLU A 66 -8.43 -7.94 2.87
C GLU A 66 -9.91 -8.18 2.63
N GLU A 67 -10.34 -8.24 1.36
CA GLU A 67 -11.69 -8.69 1.01
C GLU A 67 -11.85 -10.19 1.21
N ALA A 68 -13.07 -10.62 1.55
CA ALA A 68 -13.36 -12.04 1.80
C ALA A 68 -13.17 -12.93 0.55
N ASP A 69 -13.19 -12.36 -0.64
CA ASP A 69 -12.94 -13.04 -1.91
C ASP A 69 -11.50 -12.86 -2.43
N HIS A 70 -10.63 -12.24 -1.63
CA HIS A 70 -9.22 -12.00 -1.93
C HIS A 70 -8.96 -11.13 -3.18
N THR A 71 -9.95 -10.35 -3.62
CA THR A 71 -9.82 -9.48 -4.80
C THR A 71 -9.02 -8.20 -4.53
N LEU A 72 -8.94 -7.78 -3.26
CA LEU A 72 -8.27 -6.56 -2.83
C LEU A 72 -7.66 -6.74 -1.44
N ALA A 73 -6.43 -6.24 -1.26
CA ALA A 73 -5.75 -6.19 0.02
C ALA A 73 -4.96 -4.88 0.18
N VAL A 74 -4.82 -4.41 1.42
CA VAL A 74 -4.03 -3.24 1.79
C VAL A 74 -3.01 -3.65 2.86
N PHE A 75 -1.75 -3.31 2.64
CA PHE A 75 -0.65 -3.65 3.54
C PHE A 75 0.09 -2.39 4.02
N ALA A 76 0.61 -2.45 5.24
CA ALA A 76 1.68 -1.58 5.71
C ALA A 76 2.99 -2.37 5.68
N ILE A 77 3.97 -1.90 4.92
CA ILE A 77 5.26 -2.59 4.79
C ILE A 77 6.34 -1.77 5.49
N SER A 78 7.05 -2.42 6.40
CA SER A 78 8.22 -1.89 7.10
C SER A 78 9.49 -2.58 6.63
N TRP A 79 10.54 -1.80 6.41
CA TRP A 79 11.84 -2.28 5.93
C TRP A 79 12.93 -1.99 6.96
N LEU A 80 13.79 -2.97 7.25
CA LEU A 80 15.02 -2.70 7.98
C LEU A 80 16.04 -1.97 7.08
N PRO A 81 16.90 -1.08 7.64
CA PRO A 81 17.89 -0.36 6.86
C PRO A 81 18.82 -1.28 6.06
N GLY A 82 18.99 -0.98 4.77
CA GLY A 82 19.85 -1.76 3.87
C GLY A 82 19.29 -3.13 3.48
N ARG A 83 18.05 -3.44 3.85
CA ARG A 83 17.34 -4.63 3.39
C ARG A 83 16.47 -4.32 2.16
N GLY A 84 15.93 -5.37 1.56
CA GLY A 84 15.06 -5.31 0.39
C GLY A 84 14.55 -6.68 0.00
N ALA A 85 13.64 -6.74 -0.97
CA ALA A 85 13.16 -7.99 -1.56
C ALA A 85 13.97 -8.36 -2.82
N PRO A 86 14.13 -9.66 -3.12
CA PRO A 86 14.66 -10.09 -4.41
C PRO A 86 13.71 -9.66 -5.55
N PRO A 87 14.18 -9.63 -6.82
CA PRO A 87 13.31 -9.35 -7.95
C PRO A 87 12.13 -10.33 -8.00
N HIS A 88 10.91 -9.80 -8.13
CA HIS A 88 9.66 -10.57 -8.15
C HIS A 88 8.60 -9.87 -9.00
N ASN A 89 7.53 -10.58 -9.32
CA ASN A 89 6.31 -10.04 -9.91
C ASN A 89 5.15 -10.14 -8.92
N HIS A 90 4.12 -9.33 -9.14
CA HIS A 90 2.92 -9.32 -8.29
C HIS A 90 1.77 -10.11 -8.90
N GLY A 91 1.68 -10.19 -10.23
CA GLY A 91 0.58 -10.88 -10.92
C GLY A 91 -0.76 -10.15 -10.86
N THR A 92 -0.77 -8.91 -10.36
CA THR A 92 -1.92 -8.00 -10.25
C THR A 92 -1.41 -6.54 -10.31
N TRP A 93 -2.32 -5.58 -10.42
CA TRP A 93 -2.01 -4.16 -10.26
C TRP A 93 -1.65 -3.84 -8.80
N ALA A 94 -0.79 -2.84 -8.59
CA ALA A 94 -0.42 -2.38 -7.25
C ALA A 94 -0.09 -0.88 -7.24
N VAL A 95 -0.47 -0.21 -6.16
CA VAL A 95 -0.08 1.17 -5.85
C VAL A 95 0.75 1.15 -4.57
N VAL A 96 1.94 1.77 -4.61
CA VAL A 96 2.82 1.90 -3.44
C VAL A 96 2.98 3.38 -3.11
N SER A 97 2.83 3.74 -1.84
CA SER A 97 3.01 5.11 -1.34
C SER A 97 3.91 5.10 -0.10
N GLY A 98 4.99 5.88 -0.15
CA GLY A 98 5.90 6.03 0.98
C GLY A 98 5.26 6.83 2.11
N VAL A 99 5.42 6.35 3.35
CA VAL A 99 4.84 6.97 4.55
C VAL A 99 5.91 7.66 5.39
N ASP A 100 7.00 6.97 5.70
CA ASP A 100 8.17 7.48 6.41
C ASP A 100 9.46 6.89 5.83
N GLY A 101 10.48 7.73 5.69
CA GLY A 101 11.74 7.36 5.04
C GLY A 101 11.64 7.33 3.51
N TYR A 102 12.50 6.53 2.88
CA TYR A 102 12.50 6.33 1.43
C TYR A 102 12.87 4.88 1.11
N GLU A 103 12.31 4.36 0.02
CA GLU A 103 12.70 3.09 -0.57
C GLU A 103 13.22 3.32 -1.99
N LYS A 104 14.01 2.37 -2.49
CA LYS A 104 14.48 2.38 -3.88
C LYS A 104 13.91 1.18 -4.61
N MET A 105 12.97 1.44 -5.51
CA MET A 105 12.50 0.44 -6.46
C MET A 105 13.46 0.37 -7.66
N SER A 106 13.86 -0.84 -8.05
CA SER A 106 14.70 -1.08 -9.23
C SER A 106 14.04 -2.13 -10.13
N PHE A 107 13.92 -1.83 -11.42
CA PHE A 107 13.37 -2.75 -12.41
C PHE A 107 14.53 -3.43 -13.16
N ILE A 108 14.45 -4.74 -13.28
CA ILE A 108 15.42 -5.55 -14.03
C ILE A 108 14.68 -6.16 -15.21
N SER A 109 15.10 -5.80 -16.42
CA SER A 109 14.67 -6.51 -17.63
C SER A 109 15.44 -7.82 -17.69
N VAL A 110 14.72 -8.94 -17.85
CA VAL A 110 15.29 -10.24 -18.20
C VAL A 110 15.46 -10.38 -19.71
#